data_AF-A0A176RVC4-F1
#
_entry.id   AF-A0A176RVC4-F1
#
_cell.length_a   1.000
_cell.length_b   1.000
_cell.length_c   1.000
_cell.angle_alpha   90.00
_cell.angle_beta   90.00
_cell.angle_gamma   90.00
#
_symmetry.space_group_name_H-M   'P 1'
#
loop_
_entity.id
_entity.type
_entity.pdbx_description
1 polymer ?
#
loop_
_entity_poly.entity_id
_entity_poly.type
_entity_poly.pdbx_seq_one_letter_code
_entity_poly.pdbx_strand_id
1 'polypeptide(L)'
;MSMDATGQFSSSNISCQECCSRHLRNGSTQYYHQLLAAAIVHPEKSNVLPLFPEAITRQDGETKNDCETNAAKRLLPAIRKAFPKLKFIIVEDSLYANGPHIRLLEYLSMSYIIVVKKKMSCTEGCDS
;
A
#
# COMPACT_ATOMS: atom_id res chain seq x y z
N MET A 1 -8.17 -3.98 10.67
CA MET A 1 -8.05 -2.83 9.75
C MET A 1 -7.52 -3.37 8.45
N SER A 2 -8.15 -2.99 7.34
CA SER A 2 -7.70 -3.32 6.01
C SER A 2 -7.11 -2.07 5.35
N MET A 3 -6.10 -2.26 4.50
CA MET A 3 -5.43 -1.20 3.77
C MET A 3 -5.31 -1.59 2.29
N ASP A 4 -5.58 -0.63 1.40
CA ASP A 4 -5.48 -0.84 -0.04
C ASP A 4 -5.21 0.49 -0.76
N ALA A 5 -4.52 0.42 -1.89
CA ALA A 5 -4.26 1.58 -2.71
C ALA A 5 -5.42 1.85 -3.67
N THR A 6 -5.90 3.09 -3.68
CA THR A 6 -7.00 3.52 -4.54
C THR A 6 -6.58 4.71 -5.41
N GLY A 7 -6.99 4.69 -6.68
CA GLY A 7 -6.87 5.85 -7.56
C GLY A 7 -7.85 6.95 -7.16
N GLN A 8 -7.40 8.19 -7.14
CA GLN A 8 -8.24 9.38 -6.92
C GLN A 8 -8.39 10.23 -8.18
N PHE A 9 -7.34 10.30 -8.99
CA PHE A 9 -7.32 11.12 -10.20
C PHE A 9 -6.48 10.46 -11.28
N SER A 10 -6.88 10.64 -12.55
CA SER A 10 -6.05 10.29 -13.70
C SER A 10 -6.32 11.22 -14.88
N SER A 11 -5.28 11.70 -15.55
CA SER A 11 -5.40 12.52 -16.75
C SER A 11 -4.17 12.36 -17.66
N SER A 12 -4.37 12.56 -18.96
CA SER A 12 -3.28 12.66 -19.93
C SER A 12 -2.89 14.12 -20.23
N ASN A 13 -3.69 15.09 -19.78
CA ASN A 13 -3.54 16.51 -20.13
C ASN A 13 -3.26 17.41 -18.93
N ILE A 14 -3.63 16.97 -17.72
CA ILE A 14 -3.51 17.75 -16.49
C ILE A 14 -2.56 17.01 -15.55
N SER A 15 -1.57 17.73 -15.02
CA SER A 15 -0.58 17.21 -14.08
C SER A 15 -0.20 18.26 -13.03
N CYS A 16 0.31 17.79 -11.91
CA CYS A 16 0.98 18.60 -10.90
C CYS A 16 2.31 17.93 -10.49
N GLN A 17 3.10 18.59 -9.66
CA GLN A 17 4.40 18.08 -9.22
C GLN A 17 4.31 16.78 -8.43
N GLU A 18 3.19 16.55 -7.73
CA GLU A 18 2.95 15.38 -6.88
C GLU A 18 2.38 14.17 -7.66
N CYS A 19 2.00 14.36 -8.93
CA CYS A 19 1.46 13.27 -9.75
C CYS A 19 2.49 12.15 -9.94
N CYS A 20 2.04 10.91 -9.75
CA CYS A 20 2.70 9.76 -10.33
C CYS A 20 2.49 9.75 -11.84
N SER A 21 3.42 9.12 -12.59
CA SER A 21 3.34 9.06 -14.05
C SER A 21 3.54 7.63 -14.56
N ARG A 22 2.84 7.25 -15.64
CA ARG A 22 3.03 5.98 -16.32
C ARG A 22 2.93 6.16 -17.84
N HIS A 23 3.74 5.43 -18.58
CA HIS A 23 3.61 5.34 -20.03
C HIS A 23 2.55 4.30 -20.40
N LEU A 24 1.60 4.72 -21.23
CA LEU A 24 0.56 3.87 -21.77
C LEU A 24 1.07 3.14 -23.02
N ARG A 25 0.41 2.03 -23.39
CA ARG A 25 0.78 1.21 -24.56
C ARG A 25 0.73 1.98 -25.89
N ASN A 26 -0.06 3.05 -25.94
CA ASN A 26 -0.17 3.94 -27.11
C ASN A 26 0.94 5.00 -27.18
N GLY A 27 1.94 4.96 -26.29
CA GLY A 27 3.05 5.91 -26.23
C GLY A 27 2.76 7.21 -25.47
N SER A 28 1.51 7.46 -25.06
CA SER A 28 1.18 8.65 -24.26
C SER A 28 1.54 8.48 -22.78
N THR A 29 1.82 9.58 -22.10
CA THR A 29 2.01 9.61 -20.64
C THR A 29 0.68 9.90 -19.95
N GLN A 30 0.40 9.15 -18.89
CA GLN A 30 -0.72 9.42 -18.00
C GLN A 30 -0.21 9.80 -16.62
N TYR A 31 -0.78 10.87 -16.08
CA TYR A 31 -0.55 11.39 -14.73
C TYR A 31 -1.69 10.97 -13.83
N TYR A 32 -1.39 10.58 -12.60
CA TYR A 32 -2.41 10.10 -11.68
C TYR A 32 -2.03 10.35 -10.22
N HIS A 33 -3.05 10.43 -9.38
CA HIS A 33 -2.91 10.41 -7.92
C HIS A 33 -3.51 9.12 -7.38
N GLN A 34 -2.75 8.50 -6.47
CA GLN A 34 -3.18 7.36 -5.69
C GLN A 34 -3.05 7.67 -4.20
N LEU A 35 -3.92 7.06 -3.42
CA LEU A 35 -3.88 7.11 -1.97
C LEU A 35 -3.82 5.68 -1.44
N LEU A 36 -3.01 5.46 -0.42
CA LEU A 36 -3.14 4.29 0.44
C LEU A 36 -4.24 4.59 1.47
N ALA A 37 -5.38 3.93 1.33
CA ALA A 37 -6.51 4.09 2.24
C ALA A 37 -6.47 3.02 3.33
N ALA A 38 -6.93 3.37 4.53
CA ALA A 38 -7.05 2.47 5.66
C ALA A 38 -8.46 2.54 6.24
N ALA A 39 -9.05 1.38 6.56
CA ALA A 39 -10.38 1.32 7.15
C ALA A 39 -10.47 0.30 8.28
N ILE A 40 -11.15 0.67 9.36
CA ILE A 40 -11.53 -0.25 10.42
C ILE A 40 -12.74 -1.05 9.93
N VAL A 41 -12.57 -2.36 9.92
CA VAL A 41 -13.55 -3.36 9.50
C VAL A 41 -13.68 -4.41 10.60
N HIS A 42 -14.83 -5.08 10.67
CA HIS A 42 -15.09 -6.15 11.64
C HIS A 42 -15.82 -7.30 10.94
N PRO A 43 -15.46 -8.57 11.18
CA PRO A 43 -16.06 -9.71 10.46
C PRO A 43 -17.58 -9.83 10.69
N GLU A 44 -18.06 -9.44 11.88
CA GLU A 44 -19.47 -9.54 12.26
C GLU A 44 -20.26 -8.22 12.13
N LYS A 45 -19.62 -7.11 11.71
CA LYS A 45 -20.32 -5.81 11.59
C LYS A 45 -20.15 -5.27 10.18
N SER A 46 -21.24 -4.83 9.57
CA SER A 46 -21.24 -4.27 8.22
C SER A 46 -20.68 -2.84 8.14
N ASN A 47 -20.58 -2.13 9.27
CA ASN A 47 -20.05 -0.79 9.30
C ASN A 47 -18.54 -0.77 8.99
N VAL A 48 -18.16 0.12 8.09
CA VAL A 48 -16.77 0.43 7.75
C VAL A 48 -16.47 1.84 8.23
N LEU A 49 -15.41 2.00 9.02
CA LEU A 49 -14.97 3.32 9.50
C LEU A 49 -13.66 3.69 8.79
N PRO A 50 -13.67 4.62 7.83
CA PRO A 50 -12.46 5.06 7.16
C PRO A 50 -11.57 5.85 8.13
N LEU A 51 -10.25 5.67 7.99
CA LEU A 51 -9.24 6.50 8.63
C LEU A 51 -8.67 7.49 7.61
N PHE A 52 -7.82 8.40 8.09
CA PHE A 52 -7.09 9.29 7.18
C PHE A 52 -6.18 8.45 6.25
N PRO A 53 -6.13 8.78 4.95
CA PRO A 53 -5.29 8.08 3.98
C PRO A 53 -3.87 8.67 3.97
N GLU A 54 -2.97 8.01 3.23
CA GLU A 54 -1.64 8.52 2.89
C GLU A 54 -1.49 8.68 1.37
N ALA A 55 -0.93 9.79 0.92
CA ALA A 55 -0.73 10.01 -0.51
C ALA A 55 0.44 9.17 -1.05
N ILE A 56 0.23 8.52 -2.20
CA ILE A 56 1.27 7.86 -2.98
C ILE A 56 1.69 8.82 -4.08
N THR A 57 2.67 9.65 -3.77
CA THR A 57 3.16 10.75 -4.62
C THR A 57 4.65 10.62 -4.84
N ARG A 58 5.15 11.16 -5.95
CA ARG A 58 6.60 11.24 -6.18
C ARG A 58 7.24 12.02 -5.01
N GLN A 59 8.22 11.41 -4.35
CA GLN A 59 8.95 12.06 -3.27
C GLN A 59 10.04 12.97 -3.86
N ASP A 60 10.36 14.05 -3.18
CA ASP A 60 11.35 15.03 -3.64
C ASP A 60 12.72 14.37 -3.84
N GLY A 61 13.33 14.60 -5.01
CA GLY A 61 14.63 14.04 -5.38
C GLY A 61 14.59 12.60 -5.91
N GLU A 62 13.43 11.93 -5.90
CA GLU A 62 13.30 10.56 -6.39
C GLU A 62 12.96 10.50 -7.89
N THR A 63 13.72 9.66 -8.61
CA THR A 63 13.52 9.43 -10.05
C THR A 63 12.38 8.44 -10.34
N LYS A 64 11.89 7.73 -9.32
CA LYS A 64 10.84 6.70 -9.43
C LYS A 64 9.55 7.17 -8.75
N ASN A 65 8.42 6.66 -9.24
CA ASN A 65 7.15 6.79 -8.52
C ASN A 65 7.29 6.18 -7.13
N ASP A 66 6.65 6.80 -6.15
CA ASP A 66 6.51 6.19 -4.83
C ASP A 66 5.62 4.94 -4.92
N CYS A 67 5.67 4.10 -3.89
CA CYS A 67 4.94 2.84 -3.86
C CYS A 67 4.11 2.69 -2.58
N GLU A 68 3.13 1.79 -2.65
CA GLU A 68 2.22 1.48 -1.55
C GLU A 68 2.97 1.08 -0.27
N THR A 69 4.07 0.34 -0.39
CA THR A 69 4.90 -0.07 0.75
C THR A 69 5.59 1.12 1.42
N ASN A 70 6.00 2.14 0.68
CA ASN A 70 6.60 3.34 1.25
C ASN A 70 5.55 4.24 1.90
N ALA A 71 4.38 4.40 1.26
CA ALA A 71 3.25 5.07 1.88
C ALA A 71 2.84 4.38 3.20
N ALA A 72 2.86 3.05 3.26
CA ALA A 72 2.58 2.32 4.50
C ALA A 72 3.57 2.65 5.64
N LYS A 73 4.84 2.89 5.32
CA LYS A 73 5.86 3.33 6.33
C LYS A 73 5.53 4.69 6.95
N ARG A 74 4.78 5.54 6.26
CA ARG A 74 4.31 6.83 6.79
C ARG A 74 2.96 6.68 7.49
N LEU A 75 2.03 5.95 6.88
CA LEU A 75 0.66 5.80 7.37
C LEU A 75 0.57 5.03 8.69
N LEU A 76 1.27 3.90 8.82
CA LEU A 76 1.15 3.02 10.00
C LEU A 76 1.62 3.73 11.29
N PRO A 77 2.78 4.42 11.34
CA PRO A 77 3.17 5.21 12.50
C PRO A 77 2.18 6.35 12.80
N ALA A 78 1.66 7.02 11.77
CA ALA A 78 0.68 8.09 11.95
C ALA A 78 -0.61 7.56 12.60
N ILE A 79 -1.11 6.40 12.16
CA ILE A 79 -2.27 5.72 12.74
C ILE A 79 -1.97 5.32 14.19
N ARG A 80 -0.80 4.73 14.47
CA ARG A 80 -0.43 4.37 15.86
C ARG A 80 -0.40 5.60 16.75
N LYS A 81 0.14 6.72 16.26
CA LYS A 81 0.19 7.99 17.00
C LYS A 81 -1.20 8.56 17.27
N ALA A 82 -2.10 8.52 16.27
CA ALA A 82 -3.47 9.01 16.41
C ALA A 82 -4.33 8.13 17.35
N PHE A 83 -4.09 6.82 17.34
CA PHE A 83 -4.87 5.84 18.10
C PHE A 83 -3.97 4.94 18.98
N PRO A 84 -3.27 5.50 19.98
CA PRO A 84 -2.24 4.77 20.72
C PRO A 84 -2.76 3.58 21.51
N LYS A 85 -4.01 3.66 21.99
CA LYS A 85 -4.66 2.62 22.81
C LYS A 85 -5.47 1.61 22.00
N LEU A 86 -5.75 1.90 20.72
CA LEU A 86 -6.57 1.03 19.90
C LEU A 86 -5.72 -0.16 19.43
N LYS A 87 -6.23 -1.37 19.66
CA LYS A 87 -5.60 -2.59 19.20
C LYS A 87 -6.02 -2.85 17.76
N PHE A 88 -5.04 -2.98 16.87
CA PHE A 88 -5.27 -3.26 15.47
C PHE A 88 -4.77 -4.66 15.12
N ILE A 89 -5.57 -5.37 14.32
CA ILE A 89 -5.13 -6.48 13.49
C ILE A 89 -5.11 -5.94 12.06
N ILE A 90 -3.95 -5.82 11.46
CA ILE A 90 -3.77 -5.35 10.08
C ILE A 90 -4.00 -6.51 9.12
N VAL A 91 -4.83 -6.30 8.10
CA VAL A 91 -5.18 -7.31 7.09
C VAL A 91 -4.74 -6.78 5.74
N GLU A 92 -3.78 -7.47 5.13
CA GLU A 92 -3.07 -7.05 3.93
C GLU A 92 -2.86 -8.22 2.96
N ASP A 93 -2.61 -7.87 1.70
CA ASP A 93 -2.33 -8.85 0.65
C ASP A 93 -0.85 -9.27 0.60
N SER A 94 -0.52 -10.09 -0.41
CA SER A 94 0.84 -10.62 -0.58
C SER A 94 1.94 -9.61 -0.91
N LEU A 95 1.60 -8.39 -1.32
CA LEU A 95 2.60 -7.35 -1.57
C LEU A 95 3.35 -7.00 -0.27
N TYR A 96 2.65 -7.09 0.86
CA TYR A 96 3.15 -6.75 2.19
C TYR A 96 3.85 -7.91 2.91
N ALA A 97 3.89 -9.10 2.30
CA ALA A 97 4.53 -10.30 2.85
C ALA A 97 6.07 -10.24 2.76
N ASN A 98 6.69 -9.22 3.34
CA ASN A 98 8.14 -9.02 3.38
C ASN A 98 8.64 -8.67 4.79
N GLY A 99 9.87 -9.06 5.08
CA GLY A 99 10.47 -8.92 6.41
C GLY A 99 10.49 -7.48 6.95
N PRO A 100 10.92 -6.46 6.17
CA PRO A 100 10.92 -5.07 6.63
C PRO A 100 9.53 -4.57 7.06
N HIS A 101 8.49 -4.91 6.31
CA HIS A 101 7.11 -4.50 6.65
C HIS A 101 6.61 -5.20 7.92
N ILE A 102 6.86 -6.50 8.06
CA ILE A 102 6.50 -7.26 9.27
C ILE A 102 7.18 -6.65 10.51
N ARG A 103 8.47 -6.34 10.44
CA ARG A 103 9.21 -5.70 11.55
C ARG A 103 8.62 -4.34 11.93
N LEU A 104 8.14 -3.56 10.96
CA LEU A 104 7.48 -2.29 11.23
C LEU A 104 6.18 -2.51 12.03
N LEU A 105 5.37 -3.49 11.64
CA LEU A 105 4.13 -3.83 12.36
C LEU A 105 4.42 -4.28 13.80
N GLU A 106 5.44 -5.12 13.99
CA GLU A 106 5.90 -5.57 15.31
C GLU A 106 6.39 -4.40 16.17
N TYR A 107 7.22 -3.52 15.60
CA TYR A 107 7.71 -2.31 16.27
C TYR A 107 6.55 -1.40 16.71
N LEU A 108 5.51 -1.27 15.89
CA LEU A 108 4.30 -0.50 16.19
C LEU A 108 3.29 -1.27 17.07
N SER A 109 3.65 -2.46 17.55
CA SER A 109 2.78 -3.33 18.36
C SER A 109 1.42 -3.58 17.69
N MET A 110 1.42 -3.81 16.38
CA MET A 110 0.24 -4.15 15.58
C MET A 110 0.27 -5.63 15.22
N SER A 111 -0.80 -6.36 15.55
CA SER A 111 -0.98 -7.72 15.07
C SER A 111 -1.35 -7.70 13.58
N TYR A 112 -1.14 -8.81 12.87
CA TYR A 112 -1.36 -8.84 11.42
C TYR A 112 -1.81 -10.21 10.89
N ILE A 113 -2.51 -10.18 9.76
CA ILE A 113 -2.87 -11.32 8.92
C ILE A 113 -2.50 -10.90 7.50
N ILE A 114 -1.44 -11.50 6.95
CA ILE A 114 -0.91 -11.17 5.63
C ILE A 114 -1.01 -12.41 4.75
N VAL A 115 -1.64 -12.27 3.59
CA VAL A 115 -1.72 -13.35 2.60
C VAL A 115 -0.33 -13.60 2.02
N VAL A 116 0.08 -14.87 1.88
CA VAL A 116 1.34 -15.21 1.21
C VAL A 116 1.05 -15.89 -0.12
N LYS A 117 1.58 -15.36 -1.22
CA LYS A 117 1.56 -16.06 -2.52
C LYS A 117 2.77 -16.99 -2.60
N LYS A 118 2.53 -18.25 -2.95
CA LYS A 118 3.60 -19.20 -3.27
C LYS A 118 4.34 -18.69 -4.50
N LYS A 119 5.65 -18.48 -4.41
CA LYS A 119 6.48 -18.38 -5.63
C LYS A 119 6.43 -19.74 -6.29
N MET A 120 5.96 -19.80 -7.54
CA MET A 120 6.14 -20.97 -8.38
C MET A 120 7.65 -21.12 -8.57
N SER A 121 8.26 -22.07 -7.87
CA SER A 121 9.64 -22.45 -8.14
C SER A 121 9.67 -23.02 -9.55
N CYS A 122 10.47 -22.43 -10.44
CA CYS A 122 10.94 -23.18 -11.60
C CYS A 122 11.66 -24.42 -11.05
N THR A 123 11.07 -25.59 -11.22
CA THR A 123 11.82 -26.83 -11.18
C THR A 123 12.58 -26.93 -12.50
N GLU A 124 13.79 -26.38 -12.55
CA GLU A 124 14.85 -26.98 -13.36
C GLU A 124 15.29 -28.25 -12.59
N GLY A 125 15.38 -29.48 -13.12
CA GLY A 125 15.13 -30.11 -14.41
C GLY A 125 15.48 -31.60 -14.23
N CYS A 126 14.90 -32.53 -14.99
CA CYS A 126 15.42 -33.90 -15.12
C CYS A 126 15.18 -34.40 -16.55
N ASP A 127 16.25 -34.88 -17.16
CA ASP A 127 16.38 -35.50 -18.47
C ASP A 127 15.34 -36.60 -18.77
N SER A 128 14.93 -36.67 -20.04
CA SER A 128 14.61 -37.88 -20.82
C SER A 128 14.56 -37.53 -22.30
#